data_AF-A0A8T5A1C2-F1
#
_entry.id   AF-A0A8T5A1C2-F1
#
_cell.length_a   1.000
_cell.length_b   1.000
_cell.length_c   1.000
_cell.angle_alpha   90.00
_cell.angle_beta   90.00
_cell.angle_gamma   90.00
#
_symmetry.space_group_name_H-M   'P 1'
#
loop_
_entity.id
_entity.type
_entity.pdbx_description
1 polymer ?
#
loop_
_entity_poly.entity_id
_entity_poly.type
_entity_poly.pdbx_seq_one_letter_code
_entity_poly.pdbx_strand_id
1 'polypeptide(L)'
;MFRIKRFLATLHHAFFNFVLNSFKSINRKIRSKLPAWRMREETKEHVQSSIKIFKWIILPASLLYFFLEFYFFSENALDTMLWGLAVFFYSNFLPDLPSIYRRKTKKNYRKDLPWYKRYAILLFAPLLVWILFSDIHLNWRTTETYHNFKSLTIYCFFLFIVGFFAFVRFPIQIGNLIEVLVFPFYGLAGYLTHLKVDKVW
;
A
#
# COMPACT_ATOMS: atom_id res chain seq x y z
N MET A 1 -3.30 1.65 32.78
CA MET A 1 -2.18 2.02 31.86
C MET A 1 -1.34 0.83 31.35
N PHE A 2 -1.01 -0.17 32.18
CA PHE A 2 -0.18 -1.34 31.78
C PHE A 2 -0.82 -2.23 30.67
N ARG A 3 -2.13 -2.45 30.71
CA ARG A 3 -2.86 -3.26 29.72
C ARG A 3 -2.82 -2.69 28.30
N ILE A 4 -2.95 -1.37 28.15
CA ILE A 4 -2.94 -0.69 26.84
C ILE A 4 -1.56 -0.77 26.19
N LYS A 5 -0.48 -0.51 26.94
CA LYS A 5 0.89 -0.64 26.42
C LYS A 5 1.20 -2.06 25.96
N ARG A 6 0.76 -3.07 26.73
CA ARG A 6 0.94 -4.49 26.38
C ARG A 6 0.15 -4.87 25.12
N PHE A 7 -1.10 -4.41 25.01
CA PHE A 7 -1.92 -4.63 23.82
C PHE A 7 -1.27 -4.02 22.57
N LEU A 8 -0.83 -2.76 22.64
CA LEU A 8 -0.17 -2.08 21.51
C LEU A 8 1.13 -2.77 21.10
N ALA A 9 1.95 -3.22 22.06
CA ALA A 9 3.16 -3.99 21.76
C ALA A 9 2.83 -5.33 21.07
N THR A 10 1.76 -6.00 21.52
CA THR A 10 1.29 -7.26 20.92
C THR A 10 0.80 -7.03 19.49
N LEU A 11 0.02 -5.99 19.26
CA LEU A 11 -0.49 -5.63 17.93
C LEU A 11 0.66 -5.27 16.97
N HIS A 12 1.63 -4.47 17.42
CA HIS A 12 2.84 -4.17 16.66
C HIS A 12 3.58 -5.45 16.25
N HIS A 13 3.80 -6.37 17.20
CA HIS A 13 4.49 -7.63 16.93
C HIS A 13 3.71 -8.53 15.98
N ALA A 14 2.38 -8.61 16.13
CA ALA A 14 1.51 -9.36 15.22
C ALA A 14 1.57 -8.80 13.80
N PHE A 15 1.48 -7.48 13.65
CA PHE A 15 1.57 -6.80 12.36
C PHE A 15 2.93 -7.03 11.68
N PHE A 16 4.03 -6.82 12.43
CA PHE A 16 5.38 -7.09 11.93
C PHE A 16 5.54 -8.53 11.43
N ASN A 17 5.08 -9.51 12.21
CA ASN A 17 5.18 -10.92 11.82
C ASN A 17 4.28 -11.25 10.62
N PHE A 18 3.10 -10.67 10.54
CA PHE A 18 2.20 -10.82 9.39
C PHE A 18 2.88 -10.35 8.11
N VAL A 19 3.46 -9.14 8.10
CA VAL A 19 4.16 -8.59 6.94
C VAL A 19 5.39 -9.45 6.59
N LEU A 20 6.23 -9.77 7.58
CA LEU A 20 7.44 -10.57 7.36
C LEU A 20 7.12 -11.95 6.80
N ASN A 21 6.08 -12.62 7.32
CA ASN A 21 5.68 -13.94 6.85
C ASN A 21 5.06 -13.89 5.45
N SER A 22 4.36 -12.80 5.10
CA SER A 22 3.86 -12.57 3.76
C SER A 22 5.00 -12.47 2.75
N PHE A 23 6.00 -11.63 3.01
CA PHE A 23 7.18 -11.50 2.15
C PHE A 23 8.00 -12.80 2.06
N LYS A 24 8.20 -13.51 3.18
CA LYS A 24 8.85 -14.83 3.16
C LYS A 24 8.10 -15.84 2.29
N SER A 25 6.77 -15.86 2.38
CA SER A 25 5.92 -16.78 1.61
C SER A 25 6.00 -16.46 0.12
N ILE A 26 5.93 -15.18 -0.24
CA ILE A 26 6.17 -14.70 -1.61
C ILE A 26 7.56 -15.12 -2.08
N ASN A 27 8.61 -14.78 -1.33
CA ASN A 27 10.01 -15.09 -1.66
C ASN A 27 10.22 -16.60 -1.92
N ARG A 28 9.60 -17.46 -1.11
CA ARG A 28 9.60 -18.92 -1.30
C ARG A 28 8.86 -19.33 -2.58
N LYS A 29 7.65 -18.81 -2.81
CA LYS A 29 6.81 -19.16 -3.97
C LYS A 29 7.49 -18.78 -5.28
N ILE A 30 8.21 -17.66 -5.30
CA ILE A 30 8.95 -17.18 -6.50
C ILE A 30 10.38 -17.75 -6.59
N ARG A 31 10.77 -18.62 -5.65
CA ARG A 31 12.12 -19.20 -5.52
C ARG A 31 13.23 -18.14 -5.51
N SER A 32 12.94 -16.99 -4.91
CA SER A 32 13.94 -15.93 -4.76
C SER A 32 14.90 -16.27 -3.63
N LYS A 33 16.17 -15.93 -3.83
CA LYS A 33 17.27 -16.19 -2.88
C LYS A 33 17.52 -15.00 -1.93
N LEU A 34 16.50 -14.18 -1.65
CA LEU A 34 16.67 -13.11 -0.66
C LEU A 34 16.82 -13.72 0.73
N PRO A 35 17.87 -13.34 1.49
CA PRO A 35 18.10 -13.92 2.80
C PRO A 35 17.08 -13.38 3.81
N ALA A 36 16.66 -14.25 4.74
CA ALA A 36 15.64 -13.94 5.74
C ALA A 36 16.02 -12.79 6.69
N TRP A 37 17.32 -12.59 6.93
CA TRP A 37 17.80 -11.48 7.77
C TRP A 37 17.57 -10.13 7.09
N ARG A 38 17.79 -10.03 5.78
CA ARG A 38 17.56 -8.79 5.00
C ARG A 38 16.08 -8.43 4.96
N MET A 39 15.22 -9.41 4.66
CA MET A 39 13.76 -9.21 4.71
C MET A 39 13.29 -8.74 6.10
N ARG A 40 13.90 -9.24 7.18
CA ARG A 40 13.58 -8.84 8.56
C ARG A 40 13.96 -7.39 8.82
N GLU A 41 15.14 -6.96 8.39
CA GLU A 41 15.63 -5.59 8.55
C GLU A 41 14.75 -4.61 7.79
N GLU A 42 14.51 -4.87 6.51
CA GLU A 42 13.64 -4.07 5.63
C GLU A 42 12.20 -3.98 6.20
N THR A 43 11.60 -5.12 6.56
CA THR A 43 10.27 -5.12 7.20
C THR A 43 10.25 -4.29 8.48
N LYS A 44 11.33 -4.33 9.29
CA LYS A 44 11.39 -3.59 10.55
C LYS A 44 11.41 -2.09 10.28
N GLU A 45 12.22 -1.63 9.33
CA GLU A 45 12.30 -0.22 8.97
C GLU A 45 10.96 0.31 8.45
N HIS A 46 10.34 -0.39 7.49
CA HIS A 46 9.05 0.02 6.95
C HIS A 46 7.93 -0.02 7.99
N VAL A 47 7.84 -1.07 8.83
CA VAL A 47 6.81 -1.14 9.89
C VAL A 47 7.01 -0.04 10.94
N GLN A 48 8.25 0.21 11.38
CA GLN A 48 8.52 1.26 12.36
C GLN A 48 8.18 2.65 11.82
N SER A 49 8.57 2.94 10.57
CA SER A 49 8.23 4.19 9.90
C SER A 49 6.71 4.33 9.71
N SER A 50 6.05 3.28 9.23
CA SER A 50 4.59 3.20 9.06
C SER A 50 3.85 3.54 10.35
N ILE A 51 4.21 2.88 11.46
CA ILE A 51 3.55 3.07 12.76
C ILE A 51 3.81 4.48 13.30
N LYS A 52 5.01 5.03 13.09
CA LYS A 52 5.33 6.40 13.48
C LYS A 52 4.45 7.41 12.74
N ILE A 53 4.39 7.32 11.41
CA ILE A 53 3.57 8.22 10.58
C ILE A 53 2.08 8.02 10.89
N PHE A 54 1.64 6.77 11.05
CA PHE A 54 0.27 6.45 11.44
C PHE A 54 -0.12 7.15 12.74
N LYS A 55 0.68 6.98 13.80
CA LYS A 55 0.35 7.53 15.12
C LYS A 55 0.31 9.05 15.16
N TRP A 56 1.26 9.71 14.47
CA TRP A 56 1.47 11.15 14.61
C TRP A 56 0.78 12.00 13.55
N ILE A 57 0.44 11.41 12.40
CA ILE A 57 -0.13 12.16 11.28
C ILE A 57 -1.46 11.54 10.86
N ILE A 58 -1.46 10.27 10.47
CA ILE A 58 -2.65 9.65 9.86
C ILE A 58 -3.79 9.54 10.86
N LEU A 59 -3.55 8.98 12.05
CA LEU A 59 -4.60 8.77 13.05
C LEU A 59 -5.24 10.10 13.50
N PRO A 60 -4.47 11.16 13.85
CA PRO A 60 -5.06 12.47 14.14
C PRO A 60 -5.86 13.04 12.96
N ALA A 61 -5.32 12.95 11.73
CA ALA A 61 -6.01 13.44 10.54
C ALA A 61 -7.31 12.66 10.25
N SER A 62 -7.29 11.34 10.44
CA SER A 62 -8.46 10.46 10.29
C SER A 62 -9.56 10.80 11.29
N LEU A 63 -9.20 11.01 12.56
CA LEU A 63 -10.16 11.40 13.59
C LEU A 63 -10.75 12.78 13.27
N LEU A 64 -9.92 13.74 12.89
CA LEU A 64 -10.38 15.07 12.48
C LEU A 64 -11.34 14.98 11.29
N TYR A 65 -10.97 14.23 10.25
CA TYR A 65 -11.81 13.97 9.09
C TYR A 65 -13.18 13.40 9.50
N PHE A 66 -13.20 12.34 10.30
CA PHE A 66 -14.44 11.72 10.77
C PHE A 66 -15.34 12.71 11.54
N PHE A 67 -14.77 13.50 12.44
CA PHE A 67 -15.55 14.49 13.20
C PHE A 67 -16.06 15.64 12.33
N LEU A 68 -15.28 16.10 11.35
CA LEU A 68 -15.71 17.15 10.42
C LEU A 68 -16.86 16.68 9.53
N GLU A 69 -16.76 15.46 8.96
CA GLU A 69 -17.84 14.87 8.15
C GLU A 69 -19.13 14.71 8.96
N PHE A 70 -19.01 14.14 10.17
CA PHE A 70 -20.16 13.95 11.04
C PHE A 70 -20.80 15.27 11.47
N TYR A 71 -20.00 16.29 11.79
CA TYR A 71 -20.52 17.58 12.29
C TYR A 71 -21.10 18.46 11.18
N PHE A 72 -20.41 18.60 10.04
CA PHE A 72 -20.81 19.54 8.98
C PHE A 72 -21.79 18.93 7.97
N PHE A 73 -21.68 17.63 7.69
CA PHE A 73 -22.48 16.97 6.64
C PHE A 73 -23.47 15.95 7.21
N SER A 74 -23.41 15.64 8.51
CA SER A 74 -24.20 14.55 9.13
C SER A 74 -23.98 13.19 8.45
N GLU A 75 -22.82 13.03 7.80
CA GLU A 75 -22.41 11.82 7.10
C GLU A 75 -21.55 10.95 8.02
N ASN A 76 -21.71 9.63 7.91
CA ASN A 76 -20.90 8.68 8.66
C ASN A 76 -19.75 8.17 7.77
N ALA A 77 -18.63 8.87 7.80
CA ALA A 77 -17.44 8.56 7.01
C ALA A 77 -16.54 7.46 7.63
N LEU A 78 -17.06 6.67 8.57
CA LEU A 78 -16.29 5.63 9.27
C LEU A 78 -15.79 4.55 8.30
N ASP A 79 -16.64 4.15 7.34
CA ASP A 79 -16.32 3.17 6.30
C ASP A 79 -15.16 3.65 5.43
N THR A 80 -15.26 4.86 4.86
CA THR A 80 -14.23 5.48 4.03
C THR A 80 -12.93 5.68 4.81
N MET A 81 -13.03 6.08 6.09
CA MET A 81 -11.87 6.19 6.98
C MET A 81 -11.19 4.83 7.18
N LEU A 82 -11.94 3.77 7.52
CA LEU A 82 -11.37 2.44 7.77
C LEU A 82 -10.73 1.84 6.51
N TRP A 83 -11.38 2.00 5.36
CA TRP A 83 -10.80 1.62 4.06
C TRP A 83 -9.55 2.44 3.74
N GLY A 84 -9.57 3.74 4.01
CA GLY A 84 -8.41 4.61 3.90
C GLY A 84 -7.24 4.13 4.76
N LEU A 85 -7.47 3.79 6.02
CA LEU A 85 -6.44 3.25 6.91
C LEU A 85 -5.85 1.93 6.39
N ALA A 86 -6.69 1.02 5.87
CA ALA A 86 -6.22 -0.20 5.24
C ALA A 86 -5.34 0.10 4.01
N VAL A 87 -5.75 1.05 3.18
CA VAL A 87 -4.98 1.52 2.03
C VAL A 87 -3.66 2.13 2.46
N PHE A 88 -3.61 2.96 3.50
CA PHE A 88 -2.36 3.53 4.00
C PHE A 88 -1.32 2.45 4.34
N PHE A 89 -1.71 1.43 5.11
CA PHE A 89 -0.78 0.35 5.46
C PHE A 89 -0.37 -0.46 4.23
N TYR A 90 -1.32 -0.75 3.34
CA TYR A 90 -1.05 -1.48 2.10
C TYR A 90 -0.07 -0.71 1.19
N SER A 91 -0.31 0.57 0.95
CA SER A 91 0.51 1.41 0.07
C SER A 91 1.95 1.57 0.55
N ASN A 92 2.21 1.37 1.86
CA ASN A 92 3.56 1.39 2.41
C ASN A 92 4.39 0.13 2.06
N PHE A 93 3.76 -0.95 1.65
CA PHE A 93 4.44 -2.17 1.18
C PHE A 93 4.24 -2.43 -0.30
N LEU A 94 3.35 -1.66 -0.94
CA LEU A 94 3.00 -1.82 -2.34
C LEU A 94 4.21 -1.77 -3.28
N PRO A 95 5.19 -0.85 -3.16
CA PRO A 95 6.26 -0.76 -4.15
C PRO A 95 7.16 -2.01 -4.17
N ASP A 96 7.20 -2.77 -3.07
CA ASP A 96 7.95 -4.02 -2.97
C ASP A 96 7.26 -5.22 -3.61
N LEU A 97 5.92 -5.25 -3.63
CA LEU A 97 5.17 -6.39 -4.16
C LEU A 97 5.47 -6.66 -5.64
N PRO A 98 5.53 -5.65 -6.54
CA PRO A 98 5.96 -5.81 -7.92
C PRO A 98 7.37 -6.36 -8.12
N SER A 99 8.25 -6.34 -7.12
CA SER A 99 9.64 -6.82 -7.24
C SER A 99 9.73 -8.27 -7.72
N ILE A 100 8.68 -9.07 -7.47
CA ILE A 100 8.49 -10.45 -7.98
C ILE A 100 8.65 -10.51 -9.52
N TYR A 101 8.12 -9.50 -10.21
CA TYR A 101 8.10 -9.40 -11.67
C TYR A 101 9.29 -8.60 -12.21
N ARG A 102 10.18 -8.10 -11.34
CA ARG A 102 11.36 -7.35 -11.74
C ARG A 102 12.39 -8.27 -12.42
N ARG A 103 13.05 -7.77 -13.47
CA ARG A 103 14.18 -8.43 -14.13
C ARG A 103 15.50 -7.94 -13.50
N LYS A 104 16.41 -8.87 -13.14
CA LYS A 104 17.71 -8.54 -12.54
C LYS A 104 18.73 -7.95 -13.52
N THR A 105 18.62 -8.22 -14.82
CA THR A 105 19.59 -7.78 -15.84
C THR A 105 18.92 -7.32 -17.13
N LYS A 106 19.40 -6.19 -17.69
CA LYS A 106 19.01 -5.70 -19.03
C LYS A 106 19.60 -6.55 -20.18
N LYS A 107 20.45 -7.54 -19.88
CA LYS A 107 21.27 -8.28 -20.86
C LYS A 107 20.48 -9.16 -21.85
N ASN A 108 19.20 -9.44 -21.61
CA ASN A 108 18.36 -10.13 -22.58
C ASN A 108 17.55 -9.12 -23.40
N TYR A 109 17.83 -9.03 -24.70
CA TYR A 109 17.16 -8.24 -25.75
C TYR A 109 15.64 -8.53 -25.92
N ARG A 110 14.98 -9.18 -24.94
CA ARG A 110 13.52 -9.31 -24.93
C ARG A 110 12.91 -7.96 -24.60
N LYS A 111 12.12 -7.44 -25.56
CA LYS A 111 11.27 -6.25 -25.48
C LYS A 111 10.64 -6.15 -24.08
N ASP A 112 10.79 -4.99 -23.43
CA ASP A 112 10.17 -4.71 -22.15
C ASP A 112 8.64 -4.83 -22.25
N LEU A 113 7.97 -5.05 -21.13
CA LEU A 113 6.53 -5.11 -21.11
C LEU A 113 5.92 -3.79 -21.64
N PRO A 114 4.81 -3.84 -22.39
CA PRO A 114 4.03 -2.66 -22.69
C PRO A 114 3.70 -1.88 -21.42
N TRP A 115 3.63 -0.55 -21.52
CA TRP A 115 3.41 0.35 -20.38
C TRP A 115 2.19 -0.03 -19.53
N TYR A 116 1.08 -0.43 -20.16
CA TYR A 116 -0.13 -0.83 -19.45
C TYR A 116 0.07 -2.09 -18.61
N LYS A 117 0.82 -3.09 -19.10
CA LYS A 117 1.16 -4.29 -18.31
C LYS A 117 2.11 -3.97 -17.16
N ARG A 118 3.04 -3.03 -17.37
CA ARG A 118 3.96 -2.58 -16.30
C ARG A 118 3.17 -1.98 -15.15
N TYR A 119 2.25 -1.05 -15.43
CA TYR A 119 1.47 -0.46 -14.33
C TYR A 119 0.38 -1.39 -13.81
N ALA A 120 -0.15 -2.31 -14.61
CA ALA A 120 -1.04 -3.36 -14.09
C ALA A 120 -0.38 -4.19 -12.97
N ILE A 121 0.95 -4.39 -13.02
CA ILE A 121 1.68 -5.07 -11.94
C ILE A 121 1.58 -4.31 -10.61
N LEU A 122 1.69 -2.98 -10.67
CA LEU A 122 1.56 -2.13 -9.48
C LEU A 122 0.11 -2.06 -9.01
N LEU A 123 -0.81 -1.70 -9.90
CA LEU A 123 -2.20 -1.39 -9.57
C LEU A 123 -2.99 -2.62 -9.12
N PHE A 124 -2.66 -3.79 -9.64
CA PHE A 124 -3.33 -5.06 -9.34
C PHE A 124 -2.41 -6.04 -8.60
N ALA A 125 -1.41 -5.54 -7.87
CA ALA A 125 -0.50 -6.37 -7.08
C ALA A 125 -1.22 -7.40 -6.18
N PRO A 126 -2.37 -7.12 -5.51
CA PRO A 126 -3.05 -8.12 -4.68
C PRO A 126 -3.58 -9.29 -5.51
N LEU A 127 -4.19 -8.99 -6.66
CA LEU A 127 -4.68 -10.01 -7.60
C LEU A 127 -3.52 -10.84 -8.15
N LEU A 128 -2.39 -10.21 -8.45
CA LEU A 128 -1.21 -10.90 -8.96
C LEU A 128 -0.54 -11.78 -7.92
N VAL A 129 -0.50 -11.33 -6.66
CA VAL A 129 -0.08 -12.18 -5.53
C VAL A 129 -1.04 -13.36 -5.41
N TRP A 130 -2.36 -13.16 -5.46
CA TRP A 130 -3.32 -14.27 -5.43
C TRP A 130 -3.08 -15.26 -6.58
N ILE A 131 -2.99 -14.79 -7.83
CA ILE A 131 -2.69 -15.61 -9.02
C ILE A 131 -1.40 -16.43 -8.82
N LEU A 132 -0.36 -15.81 -8.26
CA LEU A 132 0.90 -16.48 -7.92
C LEU A 132 0.67 -17.62 -6.90
N PHE A 133 -0.15 -17.39 -5.88
CA PHE A 133 -0.47 -18.42 -4.87
C PHE A 133 -1.34 -19.55 -5.44
N SER A 134 -2.16 -19.26 -6.46
CA SER A 134 -2.94 -20.24 -7.24
C SER A 134 -2.11 -21.05 -8.25
N ASP A 135 -0.77 -20.99 -8.18
CA ASP A 135 0.17 -21.68 -9.08
C ASP A 135 0.07 -21.28 -10.57
N ILE A 136 -0.58 -20.14 -10.85
CA ILE A 136 -0.64 -19.56 -12.20
C ILE A 136 0.57 -18.63 -12.37
N HIS A 137 1.53 -19.06 -13.19
CA HIS A 137 2.75 -18.30 -13.42
C HIS A 137 2.62 -17.37 -14.63
N LEU A 138 2.39 -16.07 -14.37
CA LEU A 138 2.45 -15.03 -15.38
C LEU A 138 3.90 -14.76 -15.79
N ASN A 139 4.25 -14.96 -17.06
CA ASN A 139 5.58 -14.67 -17.61
C ASN A 139 5.77 -13.17 -17.90
N TRP A 140 5.39 -12.32 -16.94
CA TRP A 140 5.52 -10.88 -17.03
C TRP A 140 6.83 -10.47 -16.37
N ARG A 141 7.69 -9.73 -17.08
CA ARG A 141 8.96 -9.24 -16.55
C ARG A 141 9.18 -7.79 -16.94
N THR A 142 9.41 -6.92 -15.97
CA THR A 142 9.67 -5.49 -16.22
C THR A 142 11.00 -5.03 -15.61
N THR A 143 11.54 -3.95 -16.15
CA THR A 143 12.66 -3.21 -15.56
C THR A 143 12.24 -2.10 -14.60
N GLU A 144 10.93 -1.80 -14.51
CA GLU A 144 10.41 -0.75 -13.63
C GLU A 144 10.64 -1.11 -12.16
N THR A 145 11.06 -0.13 -11.35
CA THR A 145 11.31 -0.33 -9.91
C THR A 145 10.14 0.09 -9.05
N TYR A 146 9.23 0.91 -9.57
CA TYR A 146 8.09 1.50 -8.85
C TYR A 146 8.46 2.37 -7.63
N HIS A 147 9.70 2.39 -7.17
CA HIS A 147 10.17 3.26 -6.09
C HIS A 147 10.46 4.67 -6.62
N ASN A 148 9.43 5.32 -7.19
CA ASN A 148 9.53 6.64 -7.81
C ASN A 148 8.20 7.40 -7.80
N PHE A 149 8.29 8.73 -7.89
CA PHE A 149 7.13 9.61 -7.91
C PHE A 149 6.20 9.38 -9.11
N LYS A 150 6.72 8.91 -10.25
CA LYS A 150 5.89 8.60 -11.42
C LYS A 150 4.89 7.48 -11.11
N SER A 151 5.37 6.42 -10.46
CA SER A 151 4.54 5.27 -10.06
C SER A 151 3.56 5.66 -8.96
N LEU A 152 3.99 6.53 -8.05
CA LEU A 152 3.11 7.15 -7.05
C LEU A 152 1.95 7.92 -7.70
N THR A 153 2.22 8.80 -8.66
CA THR A 153 1.17 9.58 -9.34
C THR A 153 0.16 8.67 -10.04
N ILE A 154 0.63 7.64 -10.75
CA ILE A 154 -0.25 6.67 -11.42
C ILE A 154 -1.09 5.91 -10.41
N TYR A 155 -0.50 5.52 -9.28
CA TYR A 155 -1.21 4.83 -8.20
C TYR A 155 -2.25 5.72 -7.52
N CYS A 156 -1.93 6.98 -7.22
CA CYS A 156 -2.90 7.93 -6.66
C CYS A 156 -4.07 8.20 -7.60
N PHE A 157 -3.82 8.32 -8.90
CA PHE A 157 -4.89 8.45 -9.89
C PHE A 157 -5.78 7.19 -9.95
N PHE A 158 -5.17 6.01 -9.87
CA PHE A 158 -5.92 4.76 -9.76
C PHE A 158 -6.76 4.72 -8.48
N LEU A 159 -6.22 5.09 -7.33
CA LEU A 159 -6.97 5.18 -6.07
C LEU A 159 -8.10 6.20 -6.15
N PHE A 160 -7.91 7.32 -6.83
CA PHE A 160 -8.98 8.29 -7.06
C PHE A 160 -10.14 7.67 -7.87
N ILE A 161 -9.83 6.92 -8.93
CA ILE A 161 -10.86 6.19 -9.71
C ILE A 161 -11.57 5.15 -8.83
N VAL A 162 -10.81 4.37 -8.04
CA VAL A 162 -11.38 3.36 -7.13
C VAL A 162 -12.27 4.03 -6.07
N GLY A 163 -11.79 5.13 -5.47
CA GLY A 163 -12.54 5.91 -4.49
C GLY A 163 -13.82 6.49 -5.09
N PHE A 164 -13.75 7.00 -6.32
CA PHE A 164 -14.92 7.47 -7.06
C PHE A 164 -15.96 6.35 -7.18
N PHE A 165 -15.59 5.17 -7.67
CA PHE A 165 -16.55 4.07 -7.80
C PHE A 165 -17.03 3.50 -6.47
N ALA A 166 -16.22 3.54 -5.42
CA ALA A 166 -16.56 2.97 -4.12
C ALA A 166 -17.48 3.88 -3.29
N PHE A 167 -17.29 5.20 -3.38
CA PHE A 167 -17.91 6.16 -2.45
C PHE A 167 -18.80 7.20 -3.12
N VAL A 168 -18.83 7.31 -4.46
CA VAL A 168 -19.77 8.21 -5.12
C VAL A 168 -21.21 7.75 -4.87
N ARG A 169 -22.05 8.67 -4.41
CA ARG A 169 -23.50 8.46 -4.27
C ARG A 169 -24.22 9.54 -5.08
N PHE A 170 -25.37 9.15 -5.66
CA PHE A 170 -26.23 10.06 -6.41
C PHE A 170 -27.50 10.38 -5.59
N PRO A 171 -27.90 11.66 -5.50
CA PRO A 171 -27.25 12.84 -6.05
C PRO A 171 -25.92 13.15 -5.36
N ILE A 172 -24.96 13.71 -6.11
CA ILE A 172 -23.63 14.04 -5.58
C ILE A 172 -23.77 15.16 -4.55
N GLN A 173 -23.26 14.92 -3.35
CA GLN A 173 -23.20 15.88 -2.25
C GLN A 173 -21.73 16.21 -1.96
N ILE A 174 -21.49 17.30 -1.22
CA ILE A 174 -20.13 17.75 -0.90
C ILE A 174 -19.42 16.73 -0.01
N GLY A 175 -20.09 16.15 0.99
CA GLY A 175 -19.53 15.08 1.84
C GLY A 175 -19.06 13.89 1.00
N ASN A 176 -19.94 13.34 0.16
CA ASN A 176 -19.58 12.31 -0.83
C ASN A 176 -18.33 12.66 -1.67
N LEU A 177 -18.15 13.92 -2.10
CA LEU A 177 -16.97 14.33 -2.86
C LEU A 177 -15.69 14.31 -1.99
N ILE A 178 -15.81 14.74 -0.73
CA ILE A 178 -14.69 14.70 0.22
C ILE A 178 -14.26 13.26 0.47
N GLU A 179 -15.21 12.32 0.65
CA GLU A 179 -14.89 10.90 0.80
C GLU A 179 -14.04 10.35 -0.36
N VAL A 180 -14.46 10.65 -1.59
CA VAL A 180 -13.75 10.26 -2.82
C VAL A 180 -12.34 10.87 -2.87
N LEU A 181 -12.18 12.12 -2.44
CA LEU A 181 -10.89 12.83 -2.46
C LEU A 181 -9.96 12.40 -1.33
N VAL A 182 -10.49 12.08 -0.15
CA VAL A 182 -9.72 11.66 1.03
C VAL A 182 -9.10 10.28 0.84
N PHE A 183 -9.79 9.37 0.14
CA PHE A 183 -9.31 8.02 -0.10
C PHE A 183 -7.90 7.93 -0.73
N PRO A 184 -7.56 8.61 -1.85
CA PRO A 184 -6.21 8.60 -2.40
C PRO A 184 -5.16 9.26 -1.51
N PHE A 185 -5.52 10.18 -0.58
CA PHE A 185 -4.54 10.77 0.34
C PHE A 185 -3.95 9.73 1.30
N TYR A 186 -4.74 8.75 1.75
CA TYR A 186 -4.21 7.66 2.57
C TYR A 186 -3.16 6.85 1.82
N GLY A 187 -3.45 6.51 0.56
CA GLY A 187 -2.50 5.75 -0.26
C GLY A 187 -1.25 6.56 -0.63
N LEU A 188 -1.42 7.85 -0.93
CA LEU A 188 -0.33 8.79 -1.10
C LEU A 188 0.59 8.80 0.13
N ALA A 189 0.02 8.95 1.33
CA ALA A 189 0.79 9.02 2.55
C ALA A 189 1.52 7.70 2.87
N GLY A 190 0.87 6.55 2.63
CA GLY A 190 1.50 5.24 2.79
C GLY A 190 2.69 5.04 1.86
N TYR A 191 2.50 5.36 0.57
CA TYR A 191 3.54 5.24 -0.45
C TYR A 191 4.69 6.24 -0.23
N LEU A 192 4.40 7.49 0.14
CA LEU A 192 5.44 8.47 0.50
C LEU A 192 6.23 8.02 1.73
N THR A 193 5.58 7.37 2.69
CA THR A 193 6.27 6.78 3.85
C THR A 193 7.25 5.71 3.41
N HIS A 194 6.88 4.86 2.46
CA HIS A 194 7.76 3.87 1.85
C HIS A 194 8.97 4.53 1.15
N LEU A 195 8.72 5.49 0.25
CA LEU A 195 9.78 6.19 -0.49
C LEU A 195 10.76 6.93 0.43
N LYS A 196 10.28 7.42 1.57
CA LYS A 196 11.12 8.05 2.60
C LYS A 196 12.04 7.06 3.29
N VAL A 197 11.56 5.84 3.58
CA VAL A 197 12.40 4.77 4.16
C VAL A 197 13.51 4.39 3.18
N ASP A 198 13.17 4.31 1.89
CA ASP A 198 14.12 3.98 0.82
C ASP A 198 15.05 5.13 0.42
N LYS A 199 14.92 6.31 1.04
CA LYS A 199 15.74 7.50 0.74
C LYS A 199 15.67 7.91 -0.73
N VAL A 200 14.50 7.74 -1.36
CA VAL A 200 14.23 8.27 -2.71
C VAL A 200 14.19 9.81 -2.69
N TRP A 201 13.87 10.37 -1.53
CA TRP A 201 13.85 11.79 -1.20
C TRP A 201 14.17 12.01 0.28
#